data_AF-A0A7I5EC46-F1
#
_entry.id   AF-A0A7I5EC46-F1
#
_cell.length_a   1.000
_cell.length_b   1.000
_cell.length_c   1.000
_cell.angle_alpha   90.00
_cell.angle_beta   90.00
_cell.angle_gamma   90.00
#
_symmetry.space_group_name_H-M   'P 1'
#
loop_
_entity.id
_entity.type
_entity.pdbx_description
1 polymer ?
#
loop_
_entity_poly.entity_id
_entity_poly.type
_entity_poly.pdbx_seq_one_letter_code
_entity_poly.pdbx_strand_id
1 'polypeptide(L)'
;MLFAFLPILLIGTCLSMRDQSYAIRGKLLCGPRPATNVRIKLWDEDTGPDPDDLLDAGYTDSNGEFRLSGGTAEATPIDPVFKVYHDCDDGIKPGKRKVKFFLPKSYITQGKTAKKEFDIGVLNLETIFPKEEREFIVTRRRRAKMEDIDDSDAYDFYSKIQQTELRNSGYTSN
;
A
#
# COMPACT_ATOMS: atom_id res chain seq x y z
N MET A 1 -23.31 54.45 -15.98
CA MET A 1 -22.75 54.20 -14.64
C MET A 1 -23.02 52.75 -14.21
N LEU A 2 -22.59 51.75 -15.00
CA LEU A 2 -22.86 50.34 -14.70
C LEU A 2 -21.73 49.39 -15.16
N PHE A 3 -20.48 49.87 -15.16
CA PHE A 3 -19.32 49.09 -15.64
C PHE A 3 -18.10 49.20 -14.70
N ALA A 4 -18.34 49.45 -13.40
CA ALA A 4 -17.26 49.63 -12.42
C ALA A 4 -17.25 48.56 -11.30
N PHE A 5 -18.12 47.55 -11.37
CA PHE A 5 -18.21 46.49 -10.34
C PHE A 5 -17.76 45.10 -10.82
N LEU A 6 -17.30 44.97 -12.07
CA LEU A 6 -16.95 43.66 -12.64
C LEU A 6 -15.59 43.06 -12.21
N PRO A 7 -14.61 43.74 -11.55
CA PRO A 7 -13.37 43.06 -11.17
C PRO A 7 -13.37 42.48 -9.75
N ILE A 8 -14.53 42.39 -9.07
CA ILE A 8 -14.62 41.82 -7.71
C ILE A 8 -14.90 40.30 -7.74
N LEU A 9 -15.28 39.73 -8.89
CA LEU A 9 -15.64 38.30 -9.04
C LEU A 9 -14.45 37.42 -9.49
N LEU A 10 -13.25 37.69 -8.96
CA LEU A 10 -12.10 36.78 -9.04
C LEU A 10 -11.54 36.60 -7.62
N ILE A 11 -12.42 36.27 -6.67
CA ILE A 11 -11.99 35.74 -5.38
C ILE A 11 -11.47 34.34 -5.67
N GLY A 12 -10.15 34.23 -5.90
CA GLY A 12 -9.48 32.96 -6.06
C GLY A 12 -9.80 32.06 -4.88
N THR A 13 -10.35 30.88 -5.14
CA THR A 13 -10.54 29.84 -4.12
C THR A 13 -9.16 29.34 -3.72
N CYS A 14 -8.62 29.88 -2.63
CA CYS A 14 -7.42 29.34 -2.00
C CYS A 14 -7.79 27.99 -1.36
N LEU A 15 -7.51 26.90 -2.07
CA LEU A 15 -7.54 25.57 -1.47
C LEU A 15 -6.44 25.53 -0.40
N SER A 16 -6.82 25.68 0.86
CA SER A 16 -5.88 25.59 1.97
C SER A 16 -5.56 24.12 2.22
N MET A 17 -4.34 23.72 1.89
CA MET A 17 -3.80 22.43 2.30
C MET A 17 -3.73 22.36 3.83
N ARG A 18 -4.05 21.19 4.39
CA ARG A 18 -4.00 20.94 5.83
C ARG A 18 -3.12 19.74 6.08
N ASP A 19 -2.20 19.88 7.04
CA ASP A 19 -1.46 18.72 7.54
C ASP A 19 -2.42 17.75 8.23
N GLN A 20 -2.42 16.51 7.77
CA GLN A 20 -3.16 15.41 8.35
C GLN A 20 -2.22 14.23 8.58
N SER A 21 -2.55 13.39 9.54
CA SER A 21 -1.72 12.24 9.90
C SER A 21 -2.54 11.07 10.42
N TYR A 22 -1.95 9.89 10.28
CA TYR A 22 -2.53 8.63 10.69
C TYR A 22 -1.45 7.73 11.32
N ALA A 23 -1.84 6.95 12.33
CA ALA A 23 -1.02 5.90 12.91
C ALA A 23 -1.83 4.61 13.05
N ILE A 24 -1.18 3.49 12.77
CA ILE A 24 -1.74 2.15 12.89
C ILE A 24 -0.74 1.23 13.59
N ARG A 25 -1.25 0.34 14.45
CA ARG A 25 -0.50 -0.79 14.99
C ARG A 25 -1.30 -2.08 14.94
N GLY A 26 -0.61 -3.19 15.12
CA GLY A 26 -1.23 -4.50 15.26
C GLY A 26 -0.21 -5.62 15.25
N LYS A 27 -0.70 -6.84 15.03
CA LYS A 27 0.10 -8.06 14.96
C LYS A 27 -0.37 -8.96 13.82
N LEU A 28 0.57 -9.47 13.04
CA LEU A 28 0.31 -10.39 11.94
C LEU A 28 0.79 -11.79 12.32
N LEU A 29 -0.05 -12.79 12.03
CA LEU A 29 0.23 -14.20 12.20
C LEU A 29 0.22 -14.91 10.85
N CYS A 30 0.94 -16.03 10.78
CA CYS A 30 0.85 -16.99 9.69
C CYS A 30 0.62 -18.37 10.33
N GLY A 31 -0.66 -18.72 10.45
CA GLY A 31 -1.10 -19.82 11.27
C GLY A 31 -0.76 -19.63 12.74
N PRO A 32 -0.21 -20.63 13.43
CA PRO A 32 0.10 -20.52 14.85
C PRO A 32 1.35 -19.67 15.14
N ARG A 33 2.07 -19.20 14.12
CA ARG A 33 3.35 -18.50 14.28
C ARG A 33 3.21 -17.02 13.98
N PRO A 34 4.01 -16.15 14.63
CA PRO A 34 4.18 -14.77 14.20
C PRO A 34 4.61 -14.67 12.73
N ALA A 35 3.98 -13.77 11.98
CA ALA A 35 4.40 -13.46 10.62
C ALA A 35 5.52 -12.41 10.68
N THR A 36 6.76 -12.89 10.78
CA THR A 36 7.95 -12.06 10.96
C THR A 36 8.47 -11.50 9.63
N ASN A 37 9.03 -10.29 9.64
CA ASN A 37 9.65 -9.65 8.48
C ASN A 37 8.69 -9.54 7.27
N VAL A 38 7.40 -9.32 7.54
CA VAL A 38 6.38 -9.08 6.52
C VAL A 38 6.41 -7.61 6.15
N ARG A 39 6.52 -7.30 4.86
CA ARG A 39 6.54 -5.92 4.36
C ARG A 39 5.15 -5.32 4.52
N ILE A 40 5.10 -4.12 5.07
CA ILE A 40 3.88 -3.38 5.32
C ILE A 40 4.03 -1.93 4.88
N LYS A 41 2.92 -1.31 4.47
CA LYS A 41 2.88 0.10 4.08
C LYS A 41 1.58 0.75 4.52
N LEU A 42 1.68 2.01 4.90
CA LEU A 42 0.56 2.91 5.14
C LEU A 42 0.55 3.94 3.99
N TRP A 43 -0.58 4.03 3.31
CA TRP A 43 -0.79 4.91 2.16
C TRP A 43 -1.95 5.85 2.40
N ASP A 44 -1.89 6.99 1.74
CA ASP A 44 -3.06 7.70 1.23
C ASP A 44 -3.41 7.15 -0.15
N GLU A 45 -4.62 6.64 -0.34
CA GLU A 45 -5.14 6.33 -1.68
C GLU A 45 -6.30 7.28 -2.00
N ASP A 46 -6.01 8.36 -2.70
CA ASP A 46 -6.98 9.39 -3.02
C ASP A 46 -7.92 8.95 -4.15
N THR A 47 -9.21 9.29 -4.02
CA THR A 47 -10.16 9.17 -5.15
C THR A 47 -10.25 10.49 -5.95
N GLY A 48 -9.44 11.49 -5.59
CA GLY A 48 -9.46 12.87 -6.09
C GLY A 48 -8.35 13.21 -7.09
N PRO A 49 -8.06 14.51 -7.30
CA PRO A 49 -6.97 14.96 -8.18
C PRO A 49 -5.56 14.82 -7.58
N ASP A 50 -5.49 14.52 -6.29
CA ASP A 50 -4.24 14.40 -5.53
C ASP A 50 -3.62 13.00 -5.76
N PRO A 51 -2.28 12.89 -5.86
CA PRO A 51 -1.62 11.62 -6.10
C PRO A 51 -1.52 10.79 -4.82
N ASP A 52 -1.66 9.46 -4.95
CA ASP A 52 -1.44 8.52 -3.83
C ASP A 52 -0.09 8.74 -3.12
N ASP A 53 -0.14 9.01 -1.82
CA ASP A 53 1.02 9.30 -0.99
C ASP A 53 1.44 8.10 -0.12
N LEU A 54 2.73 7.77 -0.12
CA LEU A 54 3.29 6.81 0.84
C LEU A 54 3.55 7.51 2.16
N LEU A 55 2.71 7.25 3.16
CA LEU A 55 2.83 7.86 4.49
C LEU A 55 3.95 7.22 5.31
N ASP A 56 4.02 5.89 5.33
CA ASP A 56 5.07 5.15 6.06
C ASP A 56 5.21 3.71 5.51
N ALA A 57 6.37 3.09 5.72
CA ALA A 57 6.64 1.72 5.32
C ALA A 57 7.60 1.04 6.30
N GLY A 58 7.38 -0.26 6.52
CA GLY A 58 8.20 -1.02 7.44
C GLY A 58 8.05 -2.52 7.27
N TYR A 59 8.49 -3.23 8.30
CA TYR A 59 8.39 -4.68 8.40
C TYR A 59 7.88 -5.05 9.79
N THR A 60 7.12 -6.14 9.88
CA THR A 60 6.80 -6.74 11.17
C THR A 60 8.06 -7.26 11.87
N ASP A 61 8.07 -7.18 13.19
CA ASP A 61 9.19 -7.64 14.01
C ASP A 61 9.20 -9.18 14.20
N SER A 62 10.07 -9.68 15.09
CA SER A 62 10.17 -11.10 15.44
C SER A 62 8.93 -11.66 16.15
N ASN A 63 8.09 -10.80 16.72
CA ASN A 63 6.81 -11.14 17.33
C ASN A 63 5.64 -10.94 16.37
N GLY A 64 5.89 -10.56 15.11
CA GLY A 64 4.87 -10.26 14.12
C GLY A 64 4.17 -8.92 14.37
N GLU A 65 4.66 -8.13 15.32
CA GLU A 65 4.09 -6.84 15.69
C GLU A 65 4.58 -5.75 14.75
N PHE A 66 3.76 -4.72 14.58
CA PHE A 66 4.11 -3.56 13.79
C PHE A 66 3.46 -2.29 14.30
N ARG A 67 4.07 -1.17 13.91
CA ARG A 67 3.56 0.17 14.11
C ARG A 67 4.04 1.05 12.96
N LEU A 68 3.11 1.74 12.29
CA LEU A 68 3.39 2.70 11.23
C LEU A 68 2.72 4.04 11.57
N SER A 69 3.36 5.14 11.22
CA SER A 69 2.81 6.48 11.41
C SER A 69 3.38 7.44 10.38
N GLY A 70 2.50 8.19 9.72
CA GLY A 70 2.90 9.20 8.74
C GLY A 70 1.86 10.31 8.62
N GLY A 71 2.18 11.32 7.83
CA GLY A 71 1.28 12.42 7.54
C GLY A 71 1.65 13.12 6.24
N THR A 72 0.63 13.70 5.62
CA THR A 72 0.73 14.45 4.36
C THR A 72 -0.06 15.75 4.47
N ALA A 73 0.15 16.65 3.52
CA ALA A 73 -0.56 17.92 3.43
C ALA A 73 -1.55 17.83 2.26
N GLU A 74 -2.84 17.82 2.58
CA GLU A 74 -3.91 17.61 1.58
C GLU A 74 -5.02 18.64 1.72
N ALA A 75 -5.72 18.89 0.62
CA ALA A 75 -6.90 19.75 0.61
C ALA A 75 -8.15 19.01 1.15
N THR A 76 -8.24 17.71 0.88
CA THR A 76 -9.31 16.81 1.32
C THR A 76 -8.90 15.97 2.52
N PRO A 77 -9.84 15.31 3.23
CA PRO A 77 -9.48 14.34 4.25
C PRO A 77 -8.82 13.10 3.64
N ILE A 78 -7.65 12.74 4.16
CA ILE A 78 -6.88 11.57 3.75
C ILE A 78 -7.74 10.29 3.71
N ASP A 79 -7.37 9.36 2.84
CA ASP A 79 -7.95 8.04 2.60
C ASP A 79 -6.94 6.94 3.01
N PRO A 80 -6.78 6.69 4.32
CA PRO A 80 -5.72 5.83 4.84
C PRO A 80 -5.96 4.35 4.48
N VAL A 81 -4.97 3.74 3.82
CA VAL A 81 -4.97 2.34 3.41
C VAL A 81 -3.73 1.62 3.95
N PHE A 82 -3.95 0.55 4.73
CA PHE A 82 -2.88 -0.34 5.19
C PHE A 82 -2.71 -1.51 4.21
N LYS A 83 -1.48 -1.73 3.75
CA LYS A 83 -1.14 -2.78 2.78
C LYS A 83 -0.16 -3.77 3.39
N VAL A 84 -0.45 -5.05 3.27
CA VAL A 84 0.40 -6.15 3.74
C VAL A 84 0.85 -6.98 2.56
N TYR A 85 2.16 -7.25 2.47
CA TYR A 85 2.77 -8.02 1.39
C TYR A 85 3.44 -9.28 1.97
N HIS A 86 2.87 -10.46 1.72
CA HIS A 86 3.26 -11.70 2.39
C HIS A 86 3.25 -12.93 1.48
N ASP A 87 3.91 -14.00 1.94
CA ASP A 87 3.89 -15.34 1.32
C ASP A 87 3.29 -16.40 2.25
N CYS A 88 2.54 -15.98 3.27
CA CYS A 88 1.88 -16.93 4.17
C CYS A 88 1.00 -17.89 3.36
N ASP A 89 1.24 -19.20 3.56
CA ASP A 89 0.59 -20.30 2.83
C ASP A 89 0.58 -20.15 1.30
N ASP A 90 1.63 -19.55 0.73
CA ASP A 90 1.65 -19.24 -0.70
C ASP A 90 2.52 -20.16 -1.56
N GLY A 91 3.34 -21.01 -0.93
CA GLY A 91 4.27 -21.92 -1.61
C GLY A 91 5.38 -21.17 -2.37
N ILE A 92 5.80 -21.70 -3.53
CA ILE A 92 6.83 -21.09 -4.39
C ILE A 92 6.13 -20.41 -5.58
N LYS A 93 5.45 -19.29 -5.32
CA LYS A 93 4.84 -18.46 -6.37
C LYS A 93 5.62 -17.15 -6.53
N PRO A 94 5.76 -16.63 -7.76
CA PRO A 94 6.39 -15.35 -7.98
C PRO A 94 5.55 -14.21 -7.36
N GLY A 95 6.24 -13.15 -6.91
CA GLY A 95 5.60 -12.02 -6.25
C GLY A 95 5.17 -12.32 -4.81
N LYS A 96 4.42 -11.39 -4.21
CA LYS A 96 3.85 -11.49 -2.86
C LYS A 96 2.33 -11.38 -2.93
N ARG A 97 1.61 -12.11 -2.10
CA ARG A 97 0.20 -11.81 -1.84
C ARG A 97 0.10 -10.41 -1.23
N LYS A 98 -0.88 -9.62 -1.68
CA LYS A 98 -1.07 -8.21 -1.27
C LYS A 98 -2.49 -8.00 -0.81
N VAL A 99 -2.64 -7.74 0.48
CA VAL A 99 -3.93 -7.41 1.10
C VAL A 99 -4.01 -5.92 1.36
N LYS A 100 -5.17 -5.32 1.08
CA LYS A 100 -5.46 -3.90 1.35
C LYS A 100 -6.57 -3.78 2.40
N PHE A 101 -6.33 -2.96 3.42
CA PHE A 101 -7.30 -2.62 4.45
C PHE A 101 -7.59 -1.12 4.41
N PHE A 102 -8.82 -0.76 4.10
CA PHE A 102 -9.30 0.62 4.25
C PHE A 102 -9.48 0.91 5.73
N LEU A 103 -8.80 1.95 6.21
CA LEU A 103 -8.78 2.26 7.63
C LEU A 103 -9.87 3.27 8.00
N PRO A 104 -10.41 3.24 9.23
CA PRO A 104 -11.45 4.17 9.62
C PRO A 104 -10.94 5.62 9.62
N LYS A 105 -11.60 6.49 8.85
CA LYS A 105 -11.32 7.94 8.82
C LYS A 105 -11.46 8.61 10.19
N SER A 106 -12.20 8.02 11.12
CA SER A 106 -12.36 8.51 12.49
C SER A 106 -11.05 8.54 13.29
N TYR A 107 -9.95 7.94 12.82
CA TYR A 107 -8.63 7.99 13.46
C TYR A 107 -7.67 9.01 12.83
N ILE A 108 -8.06 9.69 11.75
CA ILE A 108 -7.29 10.80 11.18
C ILE A 108 -7.12 11.90 12.22
N THR A 109 -5.93 12.50 12.26
CA THR A 109 -5.64 13.63 13.16
C THR A 109 -5.10 14.83 12.41
N GLN A 110 -5.38 16.02 12.93
CA GLN A 110 -4.86 17.27 12.40
C GLN A 110 -3.41 17.49 12.88
N GLY A 111 -2.55 17.88 11.92
CA GLY A 111 -1.14 18.11 12.10
C GLY A 111 -0.28 16.97 11.55
N LYS A 112 1.04 17.20 11.51
CA LYS A 112 2.05 16.30 10.92
C LYS A 112 2.29 15.01 11.70
N THR A 113 1.79 14.92 12.93
CA THR A 113 2.04 13.79 13.82
C THR A 113 0.73 13.25 14.38
N ALA A 114 0.53 11.95 14.23
CA ALA A 114 -0.68 11.28 14.66
C ALA A 114 -0.85 11.37 16.18
N LYS A 115 -1.97 11.92 16.63
CA LYS A 115 -2.31 12.06 18.06
C LYS A 115 -3.05 10.86 18.65
N LYS A 116 -3.58 10.00 17.79
CA LYS A 116 -4.24 8.74 18.13
C LYS A 116 -3.84 7.69 17.12
N GLU A 117 -4.00 6.45 17.51
CA GLU A 117 -3.55 5.29 16.77
C GLU A 117 -4.69 4.28 16.67
N PHE A 118 -4.89 3.75 15.46
CA PHE A 118 -5.81 2.66 15.22
C PHE A 118 -5.11 1.32 15.51
N ASP A 119 -5.65 0.54 16.44
CA ASP A 119 -5.21 -0.83 16.69
C ASP A 119 -6.07 -1.78 15.87
N ILE A 120 -5.49 -2.39 14.83
CA ILE A 120 -6.20 -3.38 14.00
C ILE A 120 -6.30 -4.75 14.68
N GLY A 121 -5.64 -4.92 15.83
CA GLY A 121 -5.60 -6.16 16.58
C GLY A 121 -4.66 -7.20 15.97
N VAL A 122 -5.10 -8.46 15.98
CA VAL A 122 -4.32 -9.61 15.49
C VAL A 122 -4.97 -10.17 14.24
N LEU A 123 -4.22 -10.23 13.13
CA LEU A 123 -4.69 -10.77 11.85
C LEU A 123 -3.88 -11.99 11.45
N ASN A 124 -4.55 -13.10 11.14
CA ASN A 124 -3.91 -14.29 10.58
C ASN A 124 -3.98 -14.25 9.04
N LEU A 125 -2.81 -14.23 8.41
CA LEU A 125 -2.60 -14.11 6.96
C LEU A 125 -2.84 -15.41 6.18
N GLU A 126 -3.15 -16.53 6.85
CA GLU A 126 -3.71 -17.72 6.20
C GLU A 126 -5.10 -17.44 5.63
N THR A 127 -5.83 -16.49 6.22
CA THR A 127 -7.15 -16.09 5.74
C THR A 127 -7.06 -15.60 4.29
N ILE A 128 -8.01 -16.02 3.46
CA ILE A 128 -8.17 -15.47 2.12
C ILE A 128 -9.02 -14.20 2.24
N PHE A 129 -8.39 -13.05 1.97
CA PHE A 129 -9.07 -11.76 2.06
C PHE A 129 -9.79 -11.45 0.73
N PRO A 130 -11.01 -10.88 0.77
CA PRO A 130 -11.67 -10.42 -0.44
C PRO A 130 -10.81 -9.38 -1.18
N LYS A 131 -10.73 -9.50 -2.52
CA LYS A 131 -9.93 -8.61 -3.39
C LYS A 131 -8.43 -8.59 -3.06
N GLU A 132 -7.91 -9.68 -2.52
CA GLU A 132 -6.46 -9.86 -2.40
C GLU A 132 -5.79 -9.86 -3.78
N GLU A 133 -4.73 -9.07 -3.91
CA GLU A 133 -3.94 -8.89 -5.14
C GLU A 133 -2.62 -9.66 -5.04
N ARG A 134 -1.81 -9.62 -6.12
CA ARG A 134 -0.41 -10.10 -6.10
C ARG A 134 0.53 -9.00 -6.59
N GLU A 135 1.52 -8.63 -5.78
CA GLU A 135 2.57 -7.69 -6.17
C GLU A 135 3.79 -8.44 -6.70
N PHE A 136 4.10 -8.27 -7.99
CA PHE A 136 5.32 -8.79 -8.57
C PHE A 136 6.47 -7.78 -8.49
N ILE A 137 7.68 -8.25 -8.18
CA ILE A 137 8.89 -7.41 -8.26
C ILE A 137 9.25 -7.27 -9.74
N VAL A 138 8.98 -6.10 -10.32
CA VAL A 138 9.47 -5.70 -11.64
C VAL A 138 10.72 -4.82 -11.48
N THR A 139 11.77 -5.10 -12.26
CA THR A 139 12.93 -4.21 -12.34
C THR A 139 12.54 -2.84 -12.92
N ARG A 140 13.26 -1.77 -12.59
CA ARG A 140 12.99 -0.40 -13.10
C ARG A 140 12.85 -0.34 -14.63
N ARG A 141 13.63 -1.15 -15.35
CA ARG A 141 13.60 -1.27 -16.82
C ARG A 141 12.34 -1.96 -17.35
N ARG A 142 11.68 -2.77 -16.52
CA ARG A 142 10.45 -3.51 -16.85
C ARG A 142 9.17 -2.80 -16.37
N ARG A 143 9.25 -1.92 -15.37
CA ARG A 143 8.09 -1.15 -14.88
C ARG A 143 7.49 -0.25 -15.96
N ALA A 144 8.34 0.41 -16.77
CA ALA A 144 7.91 1.19 -17.93
C ALA A 144 7.35 0.35 -19.10
N LYS A 145 7.50 -0.98 -19.07
CA LYS A 145 6.95 -1.89 -20.09
C LYS A 145 5.68 -2.59 -19.60
N MET A 146 5.44 -2.64 -18.29
CA MET A 146 4.34 -3.39 -17.68
C MET A 146 3.05 -2.58 -17.53
N GLU A 147 3.11 -1.25 -17.63
CA GLU A 147 1.89 -0.42 -17.76
C GLU A 147 1.04 -0.81 -18.99
N ASP A 148 1.64 -1.49 -19.97
CA ASP A 148 1.00 -1.92 -21.22
C ASP A 148 0.69 -3.43 -21.30
N ILE A 149 0.93 -4.23 -20.23
CA ILE A 149 0.81 -5.70 -20.29
C ILE A 149 -0.42 -6.18 -19.51
N ASP A 150 -1.33 -6.88 -20.20
CA ASP A 150 -2.51 -7.54 -19.60
C ASP A 150 -2.12 -8.65 -18.61
N ASP A 151 -2.95 -8.86 -17.60
CA ASP A 151 -2.68 -9.68 -16.40
C ASP A 151 -2.37 -11.16 -16.75
N SER A 152 -2.89 -11.63 -17.89
CA SER A 152 -2.64 -12.97 -18.43
C SER A 152 -1.22 -13.16 -18.98
N ASP A 153 -0.65 -12.12 -19.59
CA ASP A 153 0.69 -12.14 -20.19
C ASP A 153 1.80 -11.95 -19.14
N ALA A 154 1.49 -11.29 -18.03
CA ALA A 154 2.40 -11.15 -16.91
C ALA A 154 2.76 -12.53 -16.31
N TYR A 155 1.77 -13.42 -16.15
CA TYR A 155 1.99 -14.76 -15.61
C TYR A 155 2.89 -15.62 -16.50
N ASP A 156 2.68 -15.60 -17.82
CA ASP A 156 3.51 -16.34 -18.79
C ASP A 156 4.94 -15.79 -18.88
N PHE A 157 5.11 -14.47 -18.72
CA PHE A 157 6.43 -13.88 -18.65
C PHE A 157 7.19 -14.30 -17.38
N TYR A 158 6.52 -14.32 -16.22
CA TYR A 158 7.13 -14.76 -14.96
C TYR A 158 7.44 -16.26 -14.96
N SER A 159 6.58 -17.12 -15.51
CA SER A 159 6.82 -18.57 -15.61
C SER A 159 8.07 -18.88 -16.46
N LYS A 160 8.29 -18.12 -17.55
CA LYS A 160 9.49 -18.22 -18.40
C LYS A 160 10.76 -17.79 -17.69
N ILE A 161 10.71 -16.74 -16.86
CA ILE A 161 11.86 -16.32 -16.04
C ILE A 161 12.19 -17.39 -15.01
N GLN A 162 11.19 -17.93 -14.32
CA GLN A 162 11.38 -18.95 -13.29
C GLN A 162 11.99 -20.24 -13.86
N GLN A 163 11.54 -20.69 -15.04
CA GLN A 163 12.16 -21.81 -15.74
C GLN A 163 13.63 -21.53 -16.12
N THR A 164 13.94 -20.29 -16.48
CA THR A 164 15.31 -19.89 -16.85
C THR A 164 16.22 -19.83 -15.63
N GLU A 165 15.74 -19.34 -14.49
CA GLU A 165 16.49 -19.31 -13.22
C GLU A 165 16.70 -20.70 -12.63
N LEU A 166 15.69 -21.58 -12.67
CA LEU A 166 15.82 -22.99 -12.28
C LEU A 166 16.83 -23.74 -13.16
N ARG A 167 16.81 -23.50 -14.47
CA ARG A 167 17.79 -24.07 -15.41
C ARG A 167 19.21 -23.60 -15.13
N ASN A 168 19.39 -22.34 -14.72
CA ASN A 168 20.69 -21.75 -14.41
C ASN A 168 21.19 -22.12 -13.00
N SER A 169 20.31 -22.54 -12.08
CA SER A 169 20.67 -23.00 -10.74
C SER A 169 21.07 -24.49 -10.69
N GLY A 170 21.14 -25.17 -11.84
CA GLY A 170 21.64 -26.54 -11.93
C GLY A 170 20.75 -27.61 -11.29
N TYR A 171 19.48 -27.32 -11.00
CA TYR A 171 18.54 -28.33 -10.52
C TYR A 171 17.86 -28.98 -11.72
N THR A 172 18.51 -29.98 -12.32
CA THR A 172 17.85 -30.89 -13.27
C THR A 172 16.96 -31.83 -12.48
N SER A 173 15.64 -31.70 -12.62
CA SER A 173 14.70 -32.76 -12.24
C SER A 173 14.99 -33.99 -13.11
N ASN A 174 15.34 -35.12 -12.48
CA ASN A 174 15.17 -36.44 -13.06
C ASN A 174 13.68 -36.74 -13.27
#